data_AF-A0A6M3TXS1-F1
#
_entry.id   AF-A0A6M3TXS1-F1
#
_cell.length_a   1.000
_cell.length_b   1.000
_cell.length_c   1.000
_cell.angle_alpha   90.00
_cell.angle_beta   90.00
_cell.angle_gamma   90.00
#
_symmetry.space_group_name_H-M   'P 1'
#
loop_
_entity.id
_entity.type
_entity.pdbx_description
1 polymer ?
#
loop_
_entity_poly.entity_id
_entity_poly.type
_entity_poly.pdbx_seq_one_letter_code
_entity_poly.pdbx_strand_id
1 'polypeptide(L)'
;IITSEFATTKWRGAMMAAVFAMQGIGQLVAALVMMFLTLGFKSSLESAPDTKHCTGDCQVAVDKMWRTLVGFGAVPACIALYYRLTIPETPRYTFDVARDVEQADEDVKAYMTGKREGDTDEIARAQVHASAKSNLQVPKASWSDFCQHYSKWKNLSILIGTAGSWFCLDVAFYGLSLNNGTILKVIGYSSKDANNMYEFLYNTAVGNIIIVLAGAVPGYWVSVATIDTLGRKTIQLGGFIILTIL
;
A
#
# COMPACT_ATOMS: atom_id res chain seq x y z
N ILE A 1 -0.04 8.36 8.26
CA ILE A 1 -0.59 9.35 9.23
C ILE A 1 -0.96 8.61 10.50
N ILE A 2 -2.02 7.81 10.49
CA ILE A 2 -2.41 6.96 11.65
C ILE A 2 -1.25 6.10 12.17
N THR A 3 -0.64 5.30 11.30
CA THR A 3 0.49 4.43 11.66
C THR A 3 1.73 5.18 12.12
N SER A 4 2.03 6.34 11.54
CA SER A 4 3.16 7.18 11.96
C SER A 4 2.93 7.89 13.30
N GLU A 5 1.68 8.03 13.73
CA GLU A 5 1.27 8.71 14.96
C GLU A 5 1.18 7.76 16.15
N PHE A 6 0.80 6.50 15.91
CA PHE A 6 0.83 5.44 16.94
C PHE A 6 2.19 4.76 17.10
N ALA A 7 3.15 4.98 16.20
CA ALA A 7 4.47 4.38 16.26
C ALA A 7 5.42 5.11 17.22
N THR A 8 6.23 4.34 17.98
CA THR A 8 7.32 4.91 18.77
C THR A 8 8.35 5.60 17.87
N THR A 9 8.99 6.66 18.35
CA THR A 9 9.96 7.47 17.57
C THR A 9 11.14 6.66 17.03
N LYS A 10 11.52 5.59 17.72
CA LYS A 10 12.63 4.68 17.35
C LYS A 10 12.30 3.76 16.17
N TRP A 11 11.06 3.28 16.06
CA TRP A 11 10.66 2.25 15.09
C TRP A 11 9.62 2.72 14.06
N ARG A 12 9.41 4.03 14.00
CA ARG A 12 8.44 4.66 13.09
C ARG A 12 8.78 4.38 11.61
N GLY A 13 10.06 4.23 11.26
CA GLY A 13 10.44 3.87 9.89
C GLY A 13 10.01 2.45 9.54
N ALA A 14 10.39 1.47 10.37
CA ALA A 14 10.03 0.07 10.17
C ALA A 14 8.50 -0.12 10.12
N MET A 15 7.75 0.52 11.02
CA MET A 15 6.29 0.38 11.07
C MET A 15 5.60 0.96 9.82
N MET A 16 6.06 2.11 9.32
CA MET A 16 5.55 2.67 8.06
C MET A 16 5.95 1.81 6.85
N ALA A 17 7.18 1.31 6.82
CA ALA A 17 7.66 0.43 5.76
C ALA A 17 6.91 -0.91 5.76
N ALA A 18 6.54 -1.43 6.93
CA ALA A 18 5.79 -2.69 7.06
C ALA A 18 4.39 -2.58 6.46
N VAL A 19 3.73 -1.43 6.65
CA VAL A 19 2.44 -1.14 5.99
C VAL A 19 2.62 -1.12 4.48
N PHE A 20 3.71 -0.52 3.98
CA PHE A 20 4.02 -0.52 2.55
C PHE A 20 4.34 -1.93 2.03
N ALA A 21 5.01 -2.77 2.85
CA ALA A 21 5.33 -4.16 2.51
C ALA A 21 4.08 -5.04 2.29
N MET A 22 2.94 -4.67 2.88
CA MET A 22 1.67 -5.36 2.62
C MET A 22 1.23 -5.25 1.15
N GLN A 23 1.72 -4.26 0.40
CA GLN A 23 1.49 -4.16 -1.04
C GLN A 23 2.05 -5.39 -1.78
N GLY A 24 3.27 -5.82 -1.44
CA GLY A 24 3.88 -7.01 -2.04
C GLY A 24 3.12 -8.30 -1.71
N ILE A 25 2.60 -8.41 -0.48
CA ILE A 25 1.73 -9.52 -0.09
C ILE A 25 0.42 -9.49 -0.88
N GLY A 26 -0.17 -8.30 -1.08
CA GLY A 26 -1.36 -8.15 -1.92
C GLY A 26 -1.13 -8.60 -3.36
N GLN A 27 0.01 -8.25 -3.95
CA GLN A 27 0.41 -8.73 -5.28
C GLN A 27 0.56 -10.26 -5.32
N LEU A 28 1.19 -10.85 -4.30
CA LEU A 28 1.35 -12.31 -4.19
C LEU A 28 0.01 -13.02 -4.10
N VAL A 29 -0.89 -12.54 -3.23
CA VAL A 29 -2.23 -13.12 -3.07
C VAL A 29 -3.02 -13.01 -4.37
N ALA A 30 -2.98 -11.87 -5.07
CA ALA A 30 -3.64 -11.72 -6.36
C ALA A 30 -3.10 -12.71 -7.41
N ALA A 31 -1.78 -12.91 -7.47
CA ALA A 31 -1.17 -13.87 -8.39
C ALA A 31 -1.52 -15.32 -8.04
N LEU A 32 -1.59 -15.67 -6.74
CA LEU A 32 -2.05 -16.98 -6.27
C LEU A 32 -3.52 -17.23 -6.61
N VAL A 33 -4.40 -16.25 -6.39
CA VAL A 33 -5.83 -16.36 -6.78
C VAL A 33 -5.95 -16.56 -8.29
N MET A 34 -5.18 -15.82 -9.10
CA MET A 34 -5.14 -16.03 -10.55
C MET A 34 -4.71 -17.46 -10.91
N MET A 35 -3.69 -18.00 -10.25
CA MET A 35 -3.24 -19.38 -10.46
C MET A 35 -4.30 -20.42 -10.06
N PHE A 36 -4.99 -20.24 -8.94
CA PHE A 36 -6.06 -21.16 -8.54
C PHE A 36 -7.27 -21.11 -9.50
N LEU A 37 -7.61 -19.92 -10.00
CA LEU A 37 -8.66 -19.76 -10.99
C LEU A 37 -8.29 -20.42 -12.33
N THR A 38 -7.04 -20.30 -12.79
CA THR A 38 -6.61 -20.98 -14.03
C THR A 38 -6.63 -22.50 -13.89
N LEU A 39 -6.24 -23.03 -12.72
CA LEU A 39 -6.35 -24.46 -12.41
C LEU A 39 -7.82 -24.93 -12.35
N GLY A 40 -8.71 -24.15 -11.75
CA GLY A 40 -10.13 -24.49 -11.63
C GLY A 40 -10.88 -24.53 -12.96
N PHE A 41 -10.51 -23.66 -13.91
CA PHE A 41 -11.11 -23.60 -15.25
C PHE A 41 -10.30 -24.33 -16.33
N LYS A 42 -9.34 -25.18 -15.94
CA LYS A 42 -8.41 -25.87 -16.86
C LYS A 42 -9.11 -26.50 -18.07
N SER A 43 -10.13 -27.34 -17.83
CA SER A 43 -10.83 -28.05 -18.91
C SER A 43 -11.50 -27.11 -19.92
N SER A 44 -11.97 -25.94 -19.48
CA SER A 44 -12.60 -24.94 -20.37
C SER A 44 -11.58 -24.06 -21.09
N LEU A 45 -10.35 -23.98 -20.57
CA LEU A 45 -9.26 -23.18 -21.13
C LEU A 45 -8.41 -23.98 -22.13
N GLU A 46 -8.26 -25.30 -21.93
CA GLU A 46 -7.53 -26.19 -22.85
C GLU A 46 -8.21 -26.34 -24.22
N SER A 47 -9.51 -26.02 -24.32
CA SER A 47 -10.27 -26.11 -25.58
C SER A 47 -9.85 -25.07 -26.62
N ALA A 48 -9.18 -23.99 -26.20
CA ALA A 48 -8.74 -22.92 -27.09
C ALA A 48 -7.21 -22.94 -27.27
N PRO A 49 -6.71 -23.02 -28.53
CA PRO A 49 -5.28 -23.00 -28.80
C PRO A 49 -4.64 -21.63 -28.51
N ASP A 50 -5.40 -20.55 -28.71
CA ASP A 50 -4.91 -19.18 -28.59
C ASP A 50 -5.95 -18.24 -28.00
N THR A 51 -5.46 -17.09 -27.50
CA THR A 51 -6.30 -15.93 -27.13
C THR A 51 -7.32 -15.51 -28.19
N LYS A 52 -6.99 -15.63 -29.48
CA LYS A 52 -7.90 -15.27 -30.59
C LYS A 52 -8.99 -16.31 -30.86
N HIS A 53 -8.76 -17.55 -30.44
CA HIS A 53 -9.67 -18.68 -30.68
C HIS A 53 -10.44 -19.08 -29.40
N CYS A 54 -10.23 -18.36 -28.29
CA CYS A 54 -10.98 -18.51 -27.05
C CYS A 54 -12.41 -17.98 -27.22
N THR A 55 -13.29 -18.82 -27.74
CA THR A 55 -14.71 -18.53 -28.00
C THR A 55 -15.61 -19.52 -27.26
N GLY A 56 -16.86 -19.14 -27.01
CA GLY A 56 -17.82 -19.99 -26.29
C GLY A 56 -17.42 -20.21 -24.83
N ASP A 57 -17.25 -21.48 -24.44
CA ASP A 57 -16.97 -21.88 -23.06
C ASP A 57 -15.67 -21.28 -22.50
N CYS A 58 -14.63 -21.15 -23.34
CA CYS A 58 -13.36 -20.53 -22.95
C CYS A 58 -13.56 -19.05 -22.58
N GLN A 59 -14.34 -18.31 -23.37
CA GLN A 59 -14.60 -16.90 -23.11
C GLN A 59 -15.42 -16.70 -21.83
N VAL A 60 -16.43 -17.54 -21.61
CA VAL A 60 -17.25 -17.51 -20.38
C VAL A 60 -16.41 -17.86 -19.15
N ALA A 61 -15.48 -18.83 -19.26
CA ALA A 61 -14.56 -19.15 -18.19
C ALA A 61 -13.65 -17.96 -17.85
N VAL A 62 -13.01 -17.35 -18.85
CA VAL A 62 -12.17 -16.15 -18.65
C VAL A 62 -12.97 -15.00 -18.06
N ASP A 63 -14.23 -14.78 -18.49
CA ASP A 63 -15.10 -13.75 -17.93
C ASP A 63 -15.38 -13.97 -16.44
N LYS A 64 -15.67 -15.21 -16.05
CA LYS A 64 -15.84 -15.58 -14.63
C LYS A 64 -14.56 -15.40 -13.83
N MET A 65 -13.40 -15.72 -14.41
CA MET A 65 -12.10 -15.63 -13.74
C MET A 65 -11.76 -14.18 -13.37
N TRP A 66 -11.81 -13.23 -14.31
CA TRP A 66 -11.42 -11.84 -13.98
C TRP A 66 -12.39 -11.20 -12.99
N ARG A 67 -13.70 -11.51 -13.09
CA ARG A 67 -14.71 -11.03 -12.11
C ARG A 67 -14.45 -11.58 -10.73
N THR A 68 -14.09 -12.86 -10.64
CA THR A 68 -13.76 -13.50 -9.36
C THR A 68 -12.48 -12.92 -8.77
N LEU A 69 -11.46 -12.66 -9.60
CA LEU A 69 -10.21 -12.04 -9.19
C LEU A 69 -10.43 -10.63 -8.63
N VAL A 70 -11.20 -9.78 -9.32
CA VAL A 70 -11.55 -8.43 -8.85
C VAL A 70 -12.45 -8.52 -7.61
N GLY A 71 -13.44 -9.42 -7.62
CA GLY A 71 -14.37 -9.63 -6.51
C GLY A 71 -13.69 -10.10 -5.23
N PHE A 72 -12.63 -10.92 -5.33
CA PHE A 72 -11.84 -11.33 -4.17
C PHE A 72 -11.18 -10.14 -3.46
N GLY A 73 -10.88 -9.07 -4.19
CA GLY A 73 -10.37 -7.82 -3.61
C GLY A 73 -11.36 -7.12 -2.66
N ALA A 74 -12.66 -7.41 -2.75
CA ALA A 74 -13.65 -6.87 -1.82
C ALA A 74 -13.52 -7.46 -0.41
N VAL A 75 -13.03 -8.69 -0.26
CA VAL A 75 -12.88 -9.37 1.03
C VAL A 75 -11.94 -8.61 1.98
N PRO A 76 -10.67 -8.33 1.62
CA PRO A 76 -9.79 -7.53 2.48
C PRO A 76 -10.30 -6.09 2.66
N ALA A 77 -11.04 -5.52 1.70
CA ALA A 77 -11.64 -4.20 1.85
C ALA A 77 -12.73 -4.16 2.94
N CYS A 78 -13.61 -5.16 2.99
CA CYS A 78 -14.61 -5.29 4.06
C CYS A 78 -13.98 -5.50 5.43
N ILE A 79 -12.93 -6.32 5.50
CA ILE A 79 -12.15 -6.53 6.75
C ILE A 79 -11.51 -5.22 7.18
N ALA A 80 -10.88 -4.48 6.25
CA ALA A 80 -10.28 -3.19 6.54
C ALA A 80 -11.32 -2.15 6.98
N LEU A 81 -12.53 -2.16 6.41
CA LEU A 81 -13.64 -1.31 6.83
C LEU A 81 -14.07 -1.62 8.26
N TYR A 82 -14.25 -2.89 8.60
CA TYR A 82 -14.58 -3.30 9.97
C TYR A 82 -13.54 -2.75 10.97
N TYR A 83 -12.25 -2.96 10.69
CA TYR A 83 -11.21 -2.47 11.58
C TYR A 83 -11.12 -0.95 11.62
N ARG A 84 -11.34 -0.25 10.50
CA ARG A 84 -11.42 1.22 10.48
C ARG A 84 -12.53 1.76 11.37
N LEU A 85 -13.65 1.05 11.47
CA LEU A 85 -14.78 1.44 12.33
C LEU A 85 -14.58 1.04 13.80
N THR A 86 -13.55 0.24 14.12
CA THR A 86 -13.24 -0.19 15.49
C THR A 86 -11.99 0.45 16.09
N ILE A 87 -11.08 0.98 15.26
CA ILE A 87 -9.84 1.61 15.72
C ILE A 87 -10.16 3.03 16.25
N PRO A 88 -9.68 3.41 17.45
CA PRO A 88 -9.85 4.76 17.97
C PRO A 88 -9.13 5.78 17.10
N GLU A 89 -9.62 7.02 17.09
CA GLU A 89 -9.01 8.11 16.35
C GLU A 89 -7.58 8.40 16.83
N THR A 90 -6.77 9.05 15.98
CA THR A 90 -5.38 9.29 16.36
C THR A 90 -5.28 10.33 17.47
N PRO A 91 -4.40 10.15 18.46
CA PRO A 91 -4.27 11.07 19.58
C PRO A 91 -3.85 12.48 19.14
N ARG A 92 -3.16 12.62 18.00
CA ARG A 92 -2.87 13.94 17.41
C ARG A 92 -4.10 14.59 16.79
N TYR A 93 -5.00 13.82 16.17
CA TYR A 93 -6.26 14.36 15.68
C TYR A 93 -7.14 14.81 16.87
N THR A 94 -7.25 13.99 17.92
CA THR A 94 -7.98 14.36 19.14
C THR A 94 -7.36 15.59 19.83
N PHE A 95 -6.03 15.67 19.89
CA PHE A 95 -5.31 16.77 20.53
C PHE A 95 -5.32 18.08 19.71
N ASP A 96 -4.93 18.04 18.42
CA ASP A 96 -4.77 19.24 17.59
C ASP A 96 -6.09 19.71 16.95
N VAL A 97 -7.02 18.78 16.68
CA VAL A 97 -8.28 19.08 15.97
C VAL A 97 -9.48 19.04 16.91
N ALA A 98 -9.63 18.00 17.74
CA ALA A 98 -10.72 17.95 18.72
C ALA A 98 -10.46 18.85 19.95
N ARG A 99 -9.19 19.21 20.23
CA ARG A 99 -8.75 20.05 21.36
C ARG A 99 -9.04 19.45 22.73
N ASP A 100 -8.99 18.12 22.83
CA ASP A 100 -9.19 17.40 24.08
C ASP A 100 -7.90 16.66 24.50
N VAL A 101 -7.22 17.22 25.50
CA VAL A 101 -5.91 16.74 25.98
C VAL A 101 -6.06 15.49 26.85
N GLU A 102 -7.17 15.35 27.57
CA GLU A 102 -7.45 14.21 28.45
C GLU A 102 -7.88 13.00 27.61
N GLN A 103 -8.70 13.22 26.57
CA GLN A 103 -9.07 12.15 25.63
C GLN A 103 -7.85 11.60 24.87
N ALA A 104 -6.86 12.43 24.53
CA ALA A 104 -5.68 11.97 23.81
C ALA A 104 -4.78 11.03 24.64
N ASP A 105 -4.64 11.26 25.95
CA ASP A 105 -3.87 10.37 26.85
C ASP A 105 -4.61 9.05 27.09
N GLU A 106 -5.95 9.11 27.19
CA GLU A 106 -6.78 7.92 27.35
C GLU A 106 -6.95 7.12 26.06
N ASP A 107 -7.03 7.74 24.88
CA ASP A 107 -7.05 7.04 23.59
C ASP A 107 -5.74 6.26 23.38
N VAL A 108 -4.60 6.81 23.83
CA VAL A 108 -3.31 6.11 23.86
C VAL A 108 -3.35 4.92 24.83
N LYS A 109 -3.90 5.09 26.04
CA LYS A 109 -4.06 3.98 27.01
C LYS A 109 -5.05 2.93 26.53
N ALA A 110 -6.16 3.32 25.90
CA ALA A 110 -7.16 2.44 25.33
C ALA A 110 -6.56 1.63 24.17
N TYR A 111 -5.80 2.28 23.28
CA TYR A 111 -5.05 1.60 22.22
C TYR A 111 -4.00 0.63 22.79
N MET A 112 -3.24 1.01 23.81
CA MET A 112 -2.26 0.13 24.47
C MET A 112 -2.91 -1.04 25.23
N THR A 113 -4.16 -0.88 25.69
CA THR A 113 -4.91 -1.91 26.43
C THR A 113 -5.92 -2.69 25.57
N GLY A 114 -6.03 -2.37 24.28
CA GLY A 114 -6.95 -3.02 23.34
C GLY A 114 -8.43 -2.66 23.54
N LYS A 115 -8.74 -1.55 24.22
CA LYS A 115 -10.09 -1.02 24.42
C LYS A 115 -10.47 -0.03 23.31
N ARG A 116 -11.77 0.04 23.02
CA ARG A 116 -12.33 0.84 21.92
C ARG A 116 -12.44 2.34 22.24
N GLU A 117 -12.46 2.70 23.52
CA GLU A 117 -12.58 4.08 24.01
C GLU A 117 -11.98 4.21 25.43
N GLY A 118 -11.45 5.40 25.75
CA GLY A 118 -11.08 5.81 27.10
C GLY A 118 -12.30 6.09 27.97
N ASP A 119 -12.23 5.77 29.26
CA ASP A 119 -13.34 5.92 30.21
C ASP A 119 -13.16 7.25 30.97
N THR A 120 -13.74 8.33 30.43
CA THR A 120 -13.59 9.68 30.98
C THR A 120 -14.91 10.29 31.44
N ASP A 121 -14.84 11.03 32.55
CA ASP A 121 -15.96 11.74 33.16
C ASP A 121 -16.40 12.93 32.27
N GLU A 122 -17.62 12.89 31.73
CA GLU A 122 -18.16 13.86 30.75
C GLU A 122 -18.18 15.30 31.25
N ILE A 123 -18.21 15.50 32.57
CA ILE A 123 -18.31 16.82 33.19
C ILE A 123 -16.93 17.52 33.24
N ALA A 124 -15.85 16.76 33.49
CA ALA A 124 -14.48 17.25 33.41
C ALA A 124 -14.12 17.63 31.97
N ARG A 125 -14.53 16.78 31.00
CA ARG A 125 -14.40 17.02 29.56
C ARG A 125 -14.94 18.40 29.15
N ALA A 126 -16.17 18.75 29.54
CA ALA A 126 -16.79 20.01 29.15
C ALA A 126 -16.04 21.26 29.66
N GLN A 127 -15.43 21.18 30.84
CA GLN A 127 -14.69 22.31 31.44
C GLN A 127 -13.30 22.51 30.82
N VAL A 128 -12.61 21.41 30.48
CA VAL A 128 -11.31 21.44 29.78
C VAL A 128 -11.49 21.85 28.32
N HIS A 129 -12.54 21.37 27.64
CA HIS A 129 -12.86 21.77 26.25
C HIS A 129 -13.16 23.27 26.12
N ALA A 130 -13.82 23.86 27.12
CA ALA A 130 -14.12 25.29 27.14
C ALA A 130 -12.87 26.16 27.32
N SER A 131 -11.88 25.67 28.08
CA SER A 131 -10.62 26.38 28.38
C SER A 131 -9.51 26.13 27.36
N ALA A 132 -9.50 24.98 26.68
CA ALA A 132 -8.60 24.71 25.55
C ALA A 132 -8.97 25.50 24.29
N LYS A 133 -10.27 25.82 24.10
CA LYS A 133 -10.73 26.59 22.95
C LYS A 133 -10.17 28.02 22.91
N SER A 134 -9.83 28.61 24.06
CA SER A 134 -9.33 29.98 24.16
C SER A 134 -7.81 30.12 23.93
N ASN A 135 -7.02 29.05 24.08
CA ASN A 135 -5.55 29.16 24.08
C ASN A 135 -4.81 28.53 22.88
N LEU A 136 -5.48 27.69 22.07
CA LEU A 136 -4.86 27.09 20.87
C LEU A 136 -5.49 27.65 19.58
N GLN A 137 -4.98 28.79 19.11
CA GLN A 137 -5.20 29.23 17.74
C GLN A 137 -4.14 28.58 16.84
N VAL A 138 -4.47 27.43 16.24
CA VAL A 138 -3.68 26.90 15.12
C VAL A 138 -3.95 27.83 13.93
N PRO A 139 -2.96 28.57 13.41
CA PRO A 139 -3.18 29.48 12.30
C PRO A 139 -3.64 28.69 11.06
N LYS A 140 -4.70 29.15 10.40
CA LYS A 140 -5.16 28.56 9.15
C LYS A 140 -4.09 28.81 8.09
N ALA A 141 -3.50 27.75 7.56
CA ALA A 141 -2.48 27.84 6.52
C ALA A 141 -3.02 28.63 5.31
N SER A 142 -2.36 29.73 4.94
CA SER A 142 -2.70 30.55 3.78
C SER A 142 -1.82 30.20 2.57
N TRP A 143 -2.31 30.47 1.36
CA TRP A 143 -1.50 30.40 0.13
C TRP A 143 -0.26 31.31 0.19
N SER A 144 -0.36 32.44 0.90
CA SER A 144 0.77 33.32 1.17
C SER A 144 1.84 32.62 2.01
N ASP A 145 1.44 31.84 3.01
CA ASP A 145 2.36 31.11 3.88
C ASP A 145 3.05 29.97 3.12
N PHE A 146 2.32 29.30 2.21
CA PHE A 146 2.90 28.30 1.32
C PHE A 146 3.98 28.91 0.42
N CYS A 147 3.66 30.00 -0.27
CA CYS A 147 4.64 30.70 -1.12
C CYS A 147 5.83 31.23 -0.31
N GLN A 148 5.60 31.80 0.87
CA GLN A 148 6.67 32.28 1.75
C GLN A 148 7.56 31.13 2.26
N HIS A 149 6.96 29.99 2.60
CA HIS A 149 7.68 28.81 3.08
C HIS A 149 8.55 28.19 1.99
N TYR A 150 8.01 28.01 0.79
CA TYR A 150 8.72 27.40 -0.35
C TYR A 150 9.53 28.40 -1.19
N SER A 151 9.42 29.71 -0.95
CA SER A 151 10.35 30.68 -1.51
C SER A 151 11.77 30.51 -0.95
N LYS A 152 11.92 29.86 0.21
CA LYS A 152 13.23 29.51 0.78
C LYS A 152 13.77 28.27 0.09
N TRP A 153 14.94 28.38 -0.54
CA TRP A 153 15.59 27.29 -1.28
C TRP A 153 15.75 25.99 -0.47
N LYS A 154 16.04 26.10 0.83
CA LYS A 154 16.13 24.93 1.74
C LYS A 154 14.84 24.10 1.75
N ASN A 155 13.68 24.74 1.71
CA ASN A 155 12.39 24.06 1.76
C ASN A 155 11.96 23.61 0.37
N LEU A 156 12.24 24.43 -0.65
CA LEU A 156 11.96 24.10 -2.04
C LEU A 156 12.76 22.90 -2.54
N SER A 157 14.05 22.82 -2.20
CA SER A 157 14.92 21.70 -2.60
C SER A 157 14.45 20.38 -2.02
N ILE A 158 13.93 20.37 -0.79
CA ILE A 158 13.30 19.18 -0.20
C ILE A 158 12.05 18.80 -0.98
N LEU A 159 11.18 19.78 -1.31
CA LEU A 159 9.97 19.52 -2.07
C LEU A 159 10.28 18.95 -3.46
N ILE A 160 11.20 19.57 -4.21
CA ILE A 160 11.60 19.11 -5.54
C ILE A 160 12.26 17.73 -5.45
N GLY A 161 13.12 17.50 -4.45
CA GLY A 161 13.74 16.20 -4.23
C GLY A 161 12.73 15.09 -3.94
N THR A 162 11.75 15.37 -3.07
CA THR A 162 10.67 14.42 -2.76
C THR A 162 9.75 14.19 -3.95
N ALA A 163 9.28 15.25 -4.61
CA ALA A 163 8.38 15.15 -5.75
C ALA A 163 9.06 14.46 -6.95
N GLY A 164 10.31 14.83 -7.24
CA GLY A 164 11.08 14.24 -8.34
C GLY A 164 11.41 12.77 -8.10
N SER A 165 11.85 12.40 -6.90
CA SER A 165 12.12 10.99 -6.58
C SER A 165 10.86 10.13 -6.62
N TRP A 166 9.73 10.65 -6.15
CA TRP A 166 8.45 9.95 -6.23
C TRP A 166 7.99 9.81 -7.68
N PHE A 167 8.04 10.89 -8.47
CA PHE A 167 7.69 10.87 -9.89
C PHE A 167 8.48 9.82 -10.67
N CYS A 168 9.81 9.81 -10.54
CA CYS A 168 10.65 8.85 -11.24
C CYS A 168 10.36 7.40 -10.82
N LEU A 169 10.14 7.17 -9.52
CA LEU A 169 9.78 5.84 -9.02
C LEU A 169 8.43 5.37 -9.55
N ASP A 170 7.40 6.22 -9.51
CA ASP A 170 6.05 5.84 -9.93
C ASP A 170 5.99 5.51 -11.42
N VAL A 171 6.65 6.31 -12.27
CA VAL A 171 6.70 6.06 -13.72
C VAL A 171 7.29 4.67 -14.01
N ALA A 172 8.44 4.35 -13.42
CA ALA A 172 9.10 3.06 -13.63
C ALA A 172 8.31 1.91 -13.00
N PHE A 173 7.90 2.07 -11.73
CA PHE A 173 7.26 1.02 -10.95
C PHE A 173 5.90 0.62 -11.53
N TYR A 174 5.02 1.59 -11.82
CA TYR A 174 3.72 1.30 -12.40
C TYR A 174 3.81 0.94 -13.89
N GLY A 175 4.75 1.55 -14.62
CA GLY A 175 5.02 1.19 -16.01
C GLY A 175 5.34 -0.29 -16.18
N LEU A 176 6.19 -0.84 -15.30
CA LEU A 176 6.52 -2.27 -15.27
C LEU A 176 5.38 -3.10 -14.69
N SER A 177 4.92 -2.78 -13.48
CA SER A 177 3.99 -3.62 -12.71
C SER A 177 2.63 -3.81 -13.40
N LEU A 178 2.09 -2.78 -14.05
CA LEU A 178 0.81 -2.87 -14.77
C LEU A 178 0.92 -3.67 -16.07
N ASN A 179 2.12 -3.72 -16.65
CA ASN A 179 2.39 -4.39 -17.93
C ASN A 179 3.09 -5.74 -17.76
N ASN A 180 3.23 -6.27 -16.54
CA ASN A 180 3.92 -7.54 -16.28
C ASN A 180 3.41 -8.69 -17.17
N GLY A 181 2.10 -8.83 -17.37
CA GLY A 181 1.55 -9.85 -18.26
C GLY A 181 1.98 -9.69 -19.72
N THR A 182 2.03 -8.45 -20.21
CA THR A 182 2.52 -8.12 -21.56
C THR A 182 4.03 -8.36 -21.68
N ILE A 183 4.80 -7.97 -20.66
CA ILE A 183 6.25 -8.17 -20.63
C ILE A 183 6.59 -9.66 -20.63
N LEU A 184 5.93 -10.46 -19.79
CA LEU A 184 6.11 -11.93 -19.74
C LEU A 184 5.74 -12.60 -21.07
N LYS A 185 4.71 -12.08 -21.75
CA LYS A 185 4.35 -12.51 -23.10
C LYS A 185 5.44 -12.17 -24.13
N VAL A 186 5.93 -10.93 -24.14
CA VAL A 186 6.95 -10.46 -25.10
C VAL A 186 8.30 -11.16 -24.92
N ILE A 187 8.73 -11.39 -23.68
CA ILE A 187 9.96 -12.15 -23.36
C ILE A 187 9.81 -13.63 -23.76
N GLY A 188 8.56 -14.09 -23.91
CA GLY A 188 8.21 -15.44 -24.33
C GLY A 188 8.03 -16.42 -23.17
N TYR A 189 8.12 -15.97 -21.92
CA TYR A 189 7.89 -16.82 -20.73
C TYR A 189 6.47 -17.40 -20.72
N SER A 190 5.48 -16.60 -21.08
CA SER A 190 4.07 -17.06 -21.13
C SER A 190 3.67 -17.67 -22.47
N SER A 191 4.49 -17.59 -23.53
CA SER A 191 4.05 -17.89 -24.90
C SER A 191 4.90 -18.88 -25.69
N LYS A 192 6.17 -19.11 -25.35
CA LYS A 192 7.05 -19.98 -26.15
C LYS A 192 6.67 -21.46 -26.08
N ASP A 193 6.28 -21.92 -24.91
CA ASP A 193 5.94 -23.33 -24.66
C ASP A 193 4.44 -23.56 -24.38
N ALA A 194 3.60 -22.55 -24.62
CA ALA A 194 2.16 -22.62 -24.36
C ALA A 194 1.42 -23.07 -25.63
N ASN A 195 0.76 -24.23 -25.54
CA ASN A 195 -0.01 -24.84 -26.63
C ASN A 195 -1.50 -24.51 -26.59
N ASN A 196 -1.96 -23.95 -25.47
CA ASN A 196 -3.37 -23.60 -25.23
C ASN A 196 -3.49 -22.41 -24.27
N MET A 197 -4.72 -21.89 -24.15
CA MET A 197 -5.03 -20.75 -23.29
C MET A 197 -4.75 -21.01 -21.81
N TYR A 198 -4.91 -22.26 -21.36
CA TYR A 198 -4.60 -22.66 -19.99
C TYR A 198 -3.12 -22.48 -19.68
N GLU A 199 -2.23 -23.06 -20.49
CA GLU A 199 -0.78 -22.96 -20.32
C GLU A 199 -0.30 -21.51 -20.36
N PHE A 200 -0.87 -20.69 -21.26
CA PHE A 200 -0.57 -19.26 -21.31
C PHE A 200 -0.88 -18.55 -19.98
N LEU A 201 -2.13 -18.68 -19.48
CA LEU A 201 -2.54 -18.00 -18.25
C LEU A 201 -1.85 -18.56 -17.01
N TYR A 202 -1.62 -19.88 -16.98
CA TYR A 202 -0.90 -20.54 -15.90
C TYR A 202 0.54 -20.06 -15.84
N ASN A 203 1.26 -20.02 -16.97
CA ASN A 203 2.62 -19.50 -17.04
C ASN A 203 2.67 -18.01 -16.70
N THR A 204 1.69 -17.21 -17.13
CA THR A 204 1.61 -15.80 -16.69
C THR A 204 1.44 -15.67 -15.16
N ALA A 205 0.56 -16.47 -14.56
CA ALA A 205 0.34 -16.45 -13.10
C ALA A 205 1.61 -16.88 -12.34
N VAL A 206 2.24 -17.97 -12.76
CA VAL A 206 3.51 -18.47 -12.17
C VAL A 206 4.63 -17.44 -12.34
N GLY A 207 4.76 -16.82 -13.51
CA GLY A 207 5.75 -15.78 -13.77
C GLY A 207 5.57 -14.57 -12.83
N ASN A 208 4.33 -14.13 -12.61
CA ASN A 208 4.04 -13.08 -11.63
C ASN A 208 4.39 -13.49 -10.19
N ILE A 209 4.10 -14.73 -9.78
CA ILE A 209 4.48 -15.24 -8.46
C ILE A 209 6.01 -15.22 -8.29
N ILE A 210 6.76 -15.68 -9.29
CA ILE A 210 8.23 -15.68 -9.27
C ILE A 210 8.76 -14.27 -9.13
N ILE A 211 8.28 -13.32 -9.95
CA ILE A 211 8.73 -11.91 -9.90
C ILE A 211 8.46 -11.31 -8.51
N VAL A 212 7.28 -11.55 -7.94
CA VAL A 212 6.90 -11.00 -6.63
C VAL A 212 7.72 -11.62 -5.50
N LEU A 213 7.95 -12.93 -5.52
CA LEU A 213 8.72 -13.63 -4.49
C LEU A 213 10.23 -13.42 -4.61
N ALA A 214 10.75 -13.21 -5.83
CA ALA A 214 12.17 -12.95 -6.04
C ALA A 214 12.54 -11.48 -5.83
N GLY A 215 11.61 -10.56 -6.11
CA GLY A 215 11.86 -9.11 -6.08
C GLY A 215 11.09 -8.40 -4.96
N ALA A 216 9.79 -8.20 -5.17
CA ALA A 216 8.98 -7.27 -4.38
C ALA A 216 8.93 -7.64 -2.89
N VAL A 217 8.55 -8.88 -2.56
CA VAL A 217 8.37 -9.31 -1.16
C VAL A 217 9.69 -9.25 -0.38
N PRO A 218 10.81 -9.87 -0.84
CA PRO A 218 12.09 -9.74 -0.14
C PRO A 218 12.56 -8.29 -0.05
N GLY A 219 12.45 -7.52 -1.14
CA GLY A 219 12.88 -6.13 -1.18
C GLY A 219 12.16 -5.25 -0.15
N TYR A 220 10.85 -5.44 0.01
CA TYR A 220 10.08 -4.74 1.04
C TYR A 220 10.54 -5.12 2.45
N TRP A 221 10.68 -6.40 2.76
CA TRP A 221 11.06 -6.84 4.12
C TRP A 221 12.51 -6.52 4.49
N VAL A 222 13.43 -6.57 3.52
CA VAL A 222 14.80 -6.06 3.69
C VAL A 222 14.76 -4.56 3.99
N SER A 223 13.93 -3.80 3.28
CA SER A 223 13.77 -2.36 3.56
C SER A 223 13.19 -2.13 4.96
N VAL A 224 12.19 -2.90 5.39
CA VAL A 224 11.64 -2.83 6.76
C VAL A 224 12.72 -3.08 7.82
N ALA A 225 13.56 -4.09 7.62
CA ALA A 225 14.61 -4.45 8.57
C ALA A 225 15.76 -3.42 8.61
N THR A 226 16.02 -2.71 7.51
CA THR A 226 17.20 -1.85 7.36
C THR A 226 16.89 -0.34 7.42
N ILE A 227 15.63 0.08 7.32
CA ILE A 227 15.26 1.50 7.24
C ILE A 227 15.65 2.31 8.48
N ASP A 228 15.58 1.71 9.66
CA ASP A 228 15.92 2.36 10.92
C ASP A 228 17.42 2.24 11.26
N THR A 229 18.18 1.37 10.58
CA THR A 229 19.64 1.18 10.80
C THR A 229 20.50 1.90 9.76
N LEU A 230 20.19 1.74 8.46
CA LEU A 230 20.93 2.36 7.34
C LEU A 230 20.43 3.77 7.03
N GLY A 231 19.19 4.08 7.41
CA GLY A 231 18.55 5.34 7.13
C GLY A 231 17.97 5.44 5.72
N ARG A 232 16.99 6.33 5.58
CA ARG A 232 16.14 6.45 4.38
C ARG A 232 16.89 6.93 3.14
N LYS A 233 17.83 7.87 3.31
CA LYS A 233 18.60 8.44 2.18
C LYS A 233 19.50 7.40 1.53
N THR A 234 20.17 6.58 2.34
CA THR A 234 21.08 5.52 1.87
C THR A 234 20.32 4.48 1.06
N ILE A 235 19.17 4.03 1.57
CA ILE A 235 18.32 3.06 0.87
C ILE A 235 17.79 3.65 -0.45
N GLN A 236 17.31 4.89 -0.44
CA GLN A 236 16.80 5.55 -1.63
C GLN A 236 17.88 5.69 -2.72
N LEU A 237 19.08 6.15 -2.34
CA LEU A 237 20.19 6.31 -3.27
C LEU A 237 20.68 4.96 -3.80
N GLY A 238 20.81 3.96 -2.92
CA GLY A 238 21.16 2.60 -3.31
C GLY A 238 20.16 2.00 -4.30
N GLY A 239 18.86 2.19 -4.06
CA GLY A 239 17.80 1.76 -4.97
C GLY A 239 17.93 2.39 -6.36
N PHE A 240 18.10 3.72 -6.45
CA PHE A 240 18.29 4.39 -7.74
C PHE A 240 19.58 3.96 -8.46
N ILE A 241 20.68 3.77 -7.73
CA ILE A 241 21.94 3.30 -8.32
C ILE A 241 21.76 1.91 -8.92
N ILE A 242 21.17 0.97 -8.18
CA ILE A 242 20.93 -0.39 -8.67
C ILE A 242 20.03 -0.37 -9.91
N LEU A 243 18.94 0.41 -9.87
CA LEU A 243 18.03 0.56 -11.02
C LEU A 243 18.68 1.22 -12.24
N THR A 244 19.72 2.04 -12.06
CA THR A 244 20.44 2.67 -13.18
C THR A 244 21.47 1.72 -13.80
N ILE A 245 21.98 0.76 -13.02
CA ILE A 245 22.97 -0.22 -13.47
C ILE A 245 22.31 -1.38 -14.23
N LEU A 246 21.11 -1.79 -13.80
CA LEU A 246 20.31 -2.84 -14.44
C LEU A 246 19.71 -2.38 -15.77
#